data_AF-A0A5B7TTR4-F1
#
_entry.id   AF-A0A5B7TTR4-F1
#
_cell.length_a   1.000
_cell.length_b   1.000
_cell.length_c   1.000
_cell.angle_alpha   90.00
_cell.angle_beta   90.00
_cell.angle_gamma   90.00
#
_symmetry.space_group_name_H-M   'P 1'
#
loop_
_entity.id
_entity.type
_entity.pdbx_description
1 polymer ?
#
loop_
_entity_poly.entity_id
_entity_poly.type
_entity_poly.pdbx_seq_one_letter_code
_entity_poly.pdbx_strand_id
1 'polypeptide(L)'
;MRKTVFILSFIFSTLIFAQNPESSTLYEKEYYDLINYIPKSLESDSINKPESRLLQTELNTISSIQIYSGFRKDFKLNESDNEWLDNRINQIATALFLDGKRILVSAVGGYSGCPDKMIDTLKLKNIEITNLKFCHTCTDGFRDEKFIELFNDKMYSLMQIEPPNRKTRLFYGKYEGRTKDRFEAKLIIKEDRTFKFWINKGHGSDFTEGFWKNIDDTLILKSRNLNKDDNISFALSSAKWIQFNDLEFRLKKGKLAELNGEKLKLKQKAE
;
A
#
# COMPACT_ATOMS: atom_id res chain seq x y z
N MET A 1 43.18 39.68 -0.04
CA MET A 1 43.02 38.81 1.15
C MET A 1 41.76 39.08 1.96
N ARG A 2 41.48 40.31 2.44
CA ARG A 2 40.26 40.62 3.22
C ARG A 2 38.93 40.20 2.55
N LYS A 3 38.78 40.44 1.24
CA LYS A 3 37.58 40.06 0.47
C LYS A 3 37.42 38.54 0.31
N THR A 4 38.53 37.81 0.15
CA THR A 4 38.56 36.35 -0.01
C THR A 4 38.19 35.64 1.30
N VAL A 5 38.69 36.15 2.44
CA VAL A 5 38.34 35.65 3.79
C VAL A 5 36.86 35.89 4.12
N PHE A 6 36.30 37.01 3.65
CA PHE A 6 34.87 37.31 3.84
C PHE A 6 33.96 36.37 3.03
N ILE A 7 34.31 36.07 1.78
CA ILE A 7 33.56 35.12 0.93
C ILE A 7 33.64 33.71 1.51
N LEU A 8 34.81 33.26 1.97
CA LEU A 8 34.98 31.97 2.63
C LEU A 8 34.17 31.89 3.95
N SER A 9 34.19 32.92 4.78
CA SER A 9 33.39 32.95 6.02
C SER A 9 31.88 32.95 5.73
N PHE A 10 31.45 33.63 4.67
CA PHE A 10 30.05 33.63 4.24
C PHE A 10 29.60 32.25 3.76
N ILE A 11 30.42 31.55 2.96
CA ILE A 11 30.15 30.19 2.49
C ILE A 11 30.15 29.18 3.66
N PHE A 12 31.08 29.30 4.60
CA PHE A 12 31.08 28.44 5.79
C PHE A 12 29.85 28.69 6.68
N SER A 13 29.40 29.94 6.83
CA SER A 13 28.21 30.25 7.62
C SER A 13 26.92 29.71 6.98
N THR A 14 26.79 29.72 5.66
CA THR A 14 25.61 29.18 4.97
C THR A 14 25.59 27.64 4.96
N LEU A 15 26.76 27.00 4.93
CA LEU A 15 26.87 25.54 5.03
C LEU A 15 26.47 25.03 6.43
N ILE A 16 26.77 25.77 7.50
CA ILE A 16 26.39 25.40 8.87
C ILE A 16 24.87 25.57 9.08
N PHE A 17 24.25 26.62 8.53
CA PHE A 17 22.79 26.81 8.61
C PHE A 17 21.99 25.79 7.79
N ALA A 18 22.52 25.29 6.67
CA ALA A 18 21.88 24.25 5.86
C ALA A 18 21.95 22.84 6.49
N GLN A 19 22.79 22.65 7.50
CA GLN A 19 22.98 21.37 8.20
C GLN A 19 22.47 21.43 9.65
N ASN A 20 21.47 22.26 9.94
CA ASN A 20 20.93 22.34 11.29
C ASN A 20 19.96 21.15 11.55
N PRO A 21 20.34 20.10 12.30
CA PRO A 21 19.48 18.92 12.49
C PRO A 21 18.20 19.24 13.28
N GLU A 22 18.18 20.37 14.01
CA GLU A 22 17.02 20.87 14.74
C GLU A 22 15.91 21.44 13.84
N SER A 23 16.16 21.64 12.54
CA SER A 23 15.11 22.09 11.60
C SER A 23 14.32 20.94 10.98
N SER A 24 14.65 19.68 11.29
CA SER A 24 13.91 18.53 10.76
C SER A 24 12.51 18.48 11.34
N THR A 25 11.51 18.37 10.46
CA THR A 25 10.13 18.21 10.93
C THR A 25 9.95 16.84 11.59
N LEU A 26 8.96 16.69 12.48
CA LEU A 26 8.66 15.39 13.11
C LEU A 26 8.51 14.26 12.07
N TYR A 27 7.85 14.55 10.94
CA TYR A 27 7.64 13.59 9.86
C TYR A 27 8.92 13.19 9.12
N GLU A 28 9.87 14.13 8.98
CA GLU A 28 11.17 13.86 8.36
C GLU A 28 12.00 12.93 9.24
N LYS A 29 11.99 13.15 10.56
CA LYS A 29 12.63 12.26 11.51
C LYS A 29 12.01 10.86 11.49
N GLU A 30 10.67 10.76 11.54
CA GLU A 30 9.97 9.47 11.43
C GLU A 30 10.31 8.72 10.15
N TYR A 31 10.42 9.43 9.02
CA TYR A 31 10.82 8.87 7.74
C TYR A 31 12.25 8.30 7.80
N TYR A 32 13.23 9.10 8.26
CA TYR A 32 14.63 8.67 8.35
C TYR A 32 14.85 7.53 9.34
N ASP A 33 14.14 7.55 10.48
CA ASP A 33 14.17 6.48 11.47
C ASP A 33 13.68 5.16 10.86
N LEU A 34 12.66 5.20 9.99
CA LEU A 34 12.11 4.00 9.36
C LEU A 34 12.97 3.47 8.20
N ILE A 35 13.45 4.33 7.30
CA ILE A 35 14.25 3.85 6.15
C ILE A 35 15.62 3.31 6.58
N ASN A 36 16.14 3.77 7.72
CA ASN A 36 17.42 3.34 8.29
C ASN A 36 17.26 2.33 9.44
N TYR A 37 16.03 1.91 9.74
CA TYR A 37 15.79 0.90 10.76
C TYR A 37 16.39 -0.45 10.35
N ILE A 38 17.14 -1.08 11.25
CA ILE A 38 17.65 -2.45 11.10
C ILE A 38 16.69 -3.40 11.83
N PRO A 39 15.97 -4.29 11.12
CA PRO A 39 15.04 -5.21 11.75
C PRO A 39 15.71 -6.19 12.69
N LYS A 40 15.09 -6.45 13.84
CA LYS A 40 15.65 -7.30 14.90
C LYS A 40 15.71 -8.77 14.50
N SER A 41 14.72 -9.20 13.73
CA SER A 41 14.62 -10.58 13.24
C SER A 41 15.39 -10.80 11.92
N LEU A 42 16.18 -9.83 11.46
CA LEU A 42 16.96 -9.99 10.24
C LEU A 42 18.19 -10.84 10.53
N GLU A 43 18.21 -12.05 10.01
CA GLU A 43 19.38 -12.91 10.12
C GLU A 43 20.57 -12.31 9.34
N SER A 44 21.76 -12.47 9.91
CA SER A 44 23.01 -12.14 9.23
C SER A 44 23.19 -13.07 8.03
N ASP A 45 23.38 -12.49 6.84
CA ASP A 45 23.49 -13.20 5.55
C ASP A 45 24.58 -14.29 5.60
N SER A 46 24.17 -15.56 5.71
CA SER A 46 25.11 -16.66 5.97
C SER A 46 25.19 -17.73 4.89
N ILE A 47 24.33 -17.73 3.86
CA ILE A 47 24.25 -18.87 2.93
C ILE A 47 24.86 -18.57 1.56
N ASN A 48 24.72 -17.36 1.01
CA ASN A 48 25.35 -16.96 -0.26
C ASN A 48 25.93 -15.55 -0.12
N LYS A 49 27.25 -15.40 -0.30
CA LYS A 49 27.88 -14.09 -0.37
C LYS A 49 27.84 -13.61 -1.83
N PRO A 50 27.46 -12.36 -2.09
CA PRO A 50 27.45 -11.82 -3.44
C PRO A 50 28.87 -11.76 -4.01
N GLU A 51 28.98 -11.96 -5.32
CA GLU A 51 30.26 -11.90 -6.04
C GLU A 51 30.76 -10.46 -6.13
N SER A 52 29.85 -9.51 -6.35
CA SER A 52 30.17 -8.09 -6.35
C SER A 52 30.59 -7.60 -4.96
N ARG A 53 31.81 -7.05 -4.88
CA ARG A 53 32.32 -6.38 -3.67
C ARG A 53 31.41 -5.26 -3.17
N LEU A 54 30.65 -4.63 -4.07
CA LEU A 54 29.71 -3.56 -3.73
C LEU A 54 28.59 -4.04 -2.80
N LEU A 55 28.18 -5.31 -2.96
CA LEU A 55 27.12 -5.95 -2.18
C LEU A 55 27.65 -6.66 -0.92
N GLN A 56 28.97 -6.70 -0.71
CA GLN A 56 29.58 -7.26 0.50
C GLN A 56 29.53 -6.29 1.70
N THR A 57 28.75 -5.21 1.59
CA THR A 57 28.47 -4.24 2.65
C THR A 57 27.20 -4.64 3.43
N GLU A 58 26.96 -4.01 4.58
CA GLU A 58 25.77 -4.28 5.39
C GLU A 58 24.50 -3.71 4.73
N LEU A 59 23.82 -4.54 3.95
CA LEU A 59 22.56 -4.21 3.28
C LEU A 59 21.36 -4.59 4.18
N ASN A 60 21.26 -3.90 5.31
CA ASN A 60 20.37 -4.26 6.43
C ASN A 60 19.19 -3.29 6.62
N THR A 61 19.09 -2.25 5.79
CA THR A 61 18.06 -1.20 5.89
C THR A 61 17.34 -1.02 4.55
N ILE A 62 16.13 -0.46 4.58
CA ILE A 62 15.40 -0.08 3.36
C ILE A 62 16.25 0.84 2.49
N SER A 63 16.84 1.88 3.09
CA SER A 63 17.65 2.87 2.36
C SER A 63 18.83 2.23 1.65
N SER A 64 19.58 1.36 2.34
CA SER A 64 20.74 0.68 1.74
C SER A 64 20.32 -0.17 0.53
N ILE A 65 19.34 -1.06 0.69
CA ILE A 65 18.91 -1.96 -0.38
C ILE A 65 18.26 -1.21 -1.55
N GLN A 66 17.48 -0.17 -1.28
CA GLN A 66 16.87 0.66 -2.33
C GLN A 66 17.95 1.17 -3.29
N ILE A 67 19.04 1.75 -2.76
CA ILE A 67 20.13 2.30 -3.56
C ILE A 67 20.71 1.21 -4.46
N TYR A 68 21.11 0.06 -3.90
CA TYR A 68 21.71 -1.00 -4.71
C TYR A 68 20.72 -1.57 -5.74
N SER A 69 19.43 -1.62 -5.41
CA SER A 69 18.42 -2.09 -6.34
C SER A 69 18.18 -1.10 -7.49
N GLY A 70 18.24 0.20 -7.22
CA GLY A 70 18.06 1.24 -8.24
C GLY A 70 19.24 1.38 -9.21
N PHE A 71 20.45 1.02 -8.76
CA PHE A 71 21.69 1.15 -9.53
C PHE A 71 22.22 -0.18 -10.10
N ARG A 72 21.39 -1.24 -10.17
CA ARG A 72 21.78 -2.56 -10.71
C ARG A 72 22.51 -2.50 -12.06
N LYS A 73 21.97 -1.71 -13.00
CA LYS A 73 22.55 -1.54 -14.35
C LYS A 73 23.86 -0.79 -14.32
N ASP A 74 23.93 0.27 -13.51
CA ASP A 74 25.11 1.12 -13.37
C ASP A 74 26.26 0.35 -12.69
N PHE A 75 25.93 -0.54 -11.75
CA PHE A 75 26.86 -1.45 -11.07
C PHE A 75 27.20 -2.71 -11.86
N LYS A 76 26.53 -2.96 -13.00
CA LYS A 76 26.73 -4.14 -13.85
C LYS A 76 26.66 -5.46 -13.06
N LEU A 77 25.68 -5.56 -12.14
CA LEU A 77 25.48 -6.78 -11.35
C LEU A 77 25.13 -7.96 -12.26
N ASN A 78 25.72 -9.13 -11.99
CA ASN A 78 25.41 -10.36 -12.72
C ASN A 78 24.07 -10.96 -12.26
N GLU A 79 23.64 -12.06 -12.88
CA GLU A 79 22.36 -12.70 -12.57
C GLU A 79 22.27 -13.15 -11.11
N SER A 80 23.31 -13.82 -10.62
CA SER A 80 23.41 -14.29 -9.21
C SER A 80 23.30 -13.14 -8.21
N ASP A 81 24.02 -12.04 -8.42
CA ASP A 81 23.96 -10.84 -7.57
C ASP A 81 22.58 -10.17 -7.63
N ASN A 82 21.91 -10.20 -8.80
CA ASN A 82 20.56 -9.68 -8.93
C ASN A 82 19.55 -10.51 -8.15
N GLU A 83 19.63 -11.85 -8.22
CA GLU A 83 18.79 -12.77 -7.45
C GLU A 83 19.06 -12.64 -5.95
N TRP A 84 20.33 -12.52 -5.56
CA TRP A 84 20.71 -12.27 -4.17
C TRP A 84 20.03 -11.01 -3.63
N LEU A 85 20.07 -9.92 -4.40
CA LEU A 85 19.47 -8.65 -3.99
C LEU A 85 17.93 -8.73 -3.95
N ASP A 86 17.31 -9.47 -4.86
CA ASP A 86 15.86 -9.73 -4.83
C ASP A 86 15.45 -10.51 -3.57
N ASN A 87 16.23 -11.53 -3.20
CA ASN A 87 16.04 -12.28 -1.96
C ASN A 87 16.24 -11.40 -0.73
N ARG A 88 17.24 -10.51 -0.74
CA ARG A 88 17.50 -9.59 0.36
C ARG A 88 16.35 -8.59 0.57
N ILE A 89 15.76 -8.06 -0.52
CA ILE A 89 14.55 -7.22 -0.45
C ILE A 89 13.41 -7.97 0.27
N ASN A 90 13.16 -9.22 -0.11
CA ASN A 90 12.12 -10.06 0.49
C ASN A 90 12.39 -10.37 1.98
N GLN A 91 13.65 -10.58 2.35
CA GLN A 91 14.05 -10.82 3.75
C GLN A 91 13.82 -9.58 4.61
N ILE A 92 14.21 -8.39 4.15
CA ILE A 92 13.96 -7.14 4.88
C ILE A 92 12.45 -6.90 5.05
N ALA A 93 11.65 -7.06 3.99
CA ALA A 93 10.20 -6.92 4.08
C ALA A 93 9.59 -7.87 5.13
N THR A 94 10.06 -9.13 5.16
CA THR A 94 9.63 -10.13 6.13
C THR A 94 10.02 -9.74 7.56
N ALA A 95 11.28 -9.33 7.77
CA ALA A 95 11.78 -8.99 9.10
C ALA A 95 11.10 -7.73 9.66
N LEU A 96 10.86 -6.72 8.82
CA LEU A 96 10.07 -5.54 9.20
C LEU A 96 8.65 -5.92 9.63
N PHE A 97 7.99 -6.80 8.88
CA PHE A 97 6.66 -7.28 9.21
C PHE A 97 6.63 -8.03 10.55
N LEU A 98 7.62 -8.89 10.81
CA LEU A 98 7.76 -9.62 12.09
C LEU A 98 8.01 -8.68 13.26
N ASP A 99 8.72 -7.57 13.04
CA ASP A 99 8.88 -6.47 14.00
C ASP A 99 7.60 -5.61 14.17
N GLY A 100 6.50 -5.97 13.49
CA GLY A 100 5.21 -5.28 13.55
C GLY A 100 5.11 -4.05 12.65
N LYS A 101 6.13 -3.76 11.83
CA LYS A 101 6.14 -2.62 10.92
C LYS A 101 5.47 -3.00 9.60
N ARG A 102 4.24 -2.56 9.40
CA ARG A 102 3.50 -2.72 8.13
C ARG A 102 3.81 -1.51 7.26
N ILE A 103 4.66 -1.74 6.27
CA ILE A 103 5.17 -0.67 5.40
C ILE A 103 4.81 -1.02 3.96
N LEU A 104 4.34 -0.03 3.21
CA LEU A 104 4.35 -0.04 1.76
C LEU A 104 5.22 1.11 1.27
N VAL A 105 5.73 0.99 0.05
CA VAL A 105 6.54 2.01 -0.59
C VAL A 105 5.85 2.51 -1.84
N SER A 106 5.90 3.81 -2.09
CA SER A 106 5.35 4.45 -3.28
C SER A 106 6.38 5.37 -3.92
N ALA A 107 6.42 5.40 -5.24
CA ALA A 107 7.20 6.38 -5.98
C ALA A 107 6.42 7.69 -6.10
N VAL A 108 7.05 8.81 -5.78
CA VAL A 108 6.49 10.17 -5.91
C VAL A 108 7.54 11.11 -6.50
N GLY A 109 7.12 12.30 -6.93
CA GLY A 109 8.02 13.32 -7.44
C GLY A 109 7.83 13.57 -8.93
N GLY A 110 8.92 13.83 -9.64
CA GLY A 110 8.91 14.24 -11.05
C GLY A 110 8.83 15.75 -11.22
N TYR A 111 8.13 16.22 -12.26
CA TYR A 111 8.12 17.64 -12.65
C TYR A 111 7.63 18.58 -11.54
N SER A 112 6.67 18.12 -10.72
CA SER A 112 6.11 18.88 -9.60
C SER A 112 6.98 18.89 -8.34
N GLY A 113 8.13 18.20 -8.33
CA GLY A 113 8.99 18.06 -7.16
C GLY A 113 8.46 17.05 -6.13
N CYS A 114 9.24 16.85 -5.06
CA CYS A 114 8.91 15.97 -3.94
C CYS A 114 7.81 16.59 -3.06
N PRO A 115 6.88 15.79 -2.52
CA PRO A 115 5.97 16.29 -1.50
C PRO A 115 6.73 16.57 -0.19
N ASP A 116 6.28 17.57 0.57
CA ASP A 116 6.86 17.89 1.89
C ASP A 116 6.75 16.71 2.87
N LYS A 117 5.66 15.94 2.75
CA LYS A 117 5.37 14.78 3.61
C LYS A 117 5.71 13.47 2.89
N MET A 118 6.88 12.92 3.23
CA MET A 118 7.45 11.69 2.67
C MET A 118 6.95 10.39 3.34
N ILE A 119 6.10 10.52 4.35
CA ILE A 119 5.50 9.42 5.09
C ILE A 119 4.02 9.68 5.32
N ASP A 120 3.15 8.73 5.04
CA ASP A 120 1.72 8.80 5.39
C ASP A 120 1.19 7.47 5.91
N THR A 121 -0.07 7.46 6.34
CA THR A 121 -0.75 6.28 6.87
C THR A 121 -1.93 5.95 5.98
N LEU A 122 -1.95 4.71 5.50
CA LEU A 122 -3.04 4.10 4.76
C LEU A 122 -3.74 3.10 5.68
N LYS A 123 -5.03 2.88 5.44
CA LYS A 123 -5.78 1.81 6.10
C LYS A 123 -6.33 0.88 5.05
N LEU A 124 -5.92 -0.40 5.08
CA LEU A 124 -6.42 -1.43 4.18
C LEU A 124 -6.87 -2.63 5.01
N LYS A 125 -8.10 -3.11 4.81
CA LYS A 125 -8.63 -4.30 5.51
C LYS A 125 -8.50 -4.16 7.05
N ASN A 126 -8.77 -2.97 7.57
CA ASN A 126 -8.58 -2.58 8.98
C ASN A 126 -7.14 -2.63 9.52
N ILE A 127 -6.14 -2.79 8.65
CA ILE A 127 -4.73 -2.74 9.01
C ILE A 127 -4.22 -1.32 8.73
N GLU A 128 -3.61 -0.70 9.73
CA GLU A 128 -2.86 0.55 9.55
C GLU A 128 -1.50 0.23 8.93
N ILE A 129 -1.18 0.93 7.85
CA ILE A 129 -0.01 0.71 7.02
C ILE A 129 0.70 2.05 6.86
N THR A 130 1.99 2.07 7.16
CA THR A 130 2.83 3.22 6.84
C THR A 130 3.18 3.18 5.37
N ASN A 131 2.92 4.26 4.63
CA ASN A 131 3.37 4.38 3.26
C ASN A 131 4.57 5.34 3.21
N LEU A 132 5.71 4.78 2.82
CA LEU A 132 6.96 5.52 2.60
C LEU A 132 6.98 5.98 1.15
N LYS A 133 7.28 7.25 0.93
CA LYS A 133 7.34 7.84 -0.39
C LYS A 133 8.79 7.98 -0.80
N PHE A 134 9.19 7.29 -1.85
CA PHE A 134 10.49 7.48 -2.48
C PHE A 134 10.37 8.60 -3.50
N CYS A 135 11.06 9.70 -3.23
CA CYS A 135 11.06 10.81 -4.16
C CYS A 135 12.10 10.59 -5.25
N HIS A 136 11.67 10.77 -6.49
CA HIS A 136 12.53 10.78 -7.65
C HIS A 136 12.41 12.10 -8.42
N THR A 137 13.42 12.38 -9.22
CA THR A 137 13.41 13.46 -10.21
C THR A 137 12.66 13.04 -11.47
N CYS A 138 12.66 13.89 -12.50
CA CYS A 138 11.96 13.61 -13.76
C CYS A 138 12.50 12.39 -14.52
N THR A 139 13.77 12.00 -14.29
CA THR A 139 14.46 11.03 -15.16
C THR A 139 14.77 9.70 -14.50
N ASP A 140 14.49 9.52 -13.21
CA ASP A 140 14.98 8.37 -12.44
C ASP A 140 13.90 7.61 -11.67
N GLY A 141 12.61 7.92 -11.87
CA GLY A 141 11.51 7.20 -11.22
C GLY A 141 11.50 5.69 -11.50
N PHE A 142 12.03 5.27 -12.66
CA PHE A 142 12.14 3.86 -13.02
C PHE A 142 13.12 3.06 -12.15
N ARG A 143 14.02 3.73 -11.41
CA ARG A 143 15.07 3.06 -10.61
C ARG A 143 14.46 2.26 -9.45
N ASP A 144 13.42 2.80 -8.83
CA ASP A 144 12.82 2.17 -7.66
C ASP A 144 11.76 1.11 -8.01
N GLU A 145 11.31 1.01 -9.27
CA GLU A 145 10.19 0.15 -9.67
C GLU A 145 10.35 -1.31 -9.21
N LYS A 146 11.50 -1.93 -9.49
CA LYS A 146 11.77 -3.32 -9.09
C LYS A 146 11.82 -3.50 -7.58
N PHE A 147 12.40 -2.54 -6.86
CA PHE A 147 12.44 -2.58 -5.40
C PHE A 147 11.02 -2.49 -4.82
N ILE A 148 10.25 -1.51 -5.29
CA ILE A 148 8.89 -1.24 -4.85
C ILE A 148 8.00 -2.45 -5.10
N GLU A 149 8.09 -3.06 -6.29
CA GLU A 149 7.34 -4.26 -6.66
C GLU A 149 7.63 -5.41 -5.70
N LEU A 150 8.89 -5.85 -5.61
CA LEU A 150 9.28 -6.97 -4.75
C LEU A 150 8.94 -6.73 -3.27
N PHE A 151 9.27 -5.55 -2.76
CA PHE A 151 9.02 -5.20 -1.36
C PHE A 151 7.52 -5.19 -1.04
N ASN A 152 6.72 -4.51 -1.88
CA ASN A 152 5.29 -4.38 -1.65
C ASN A 152 4.57 -5.72 -1.85
N ASP A 153 4.92 -6.51 -2.86
CA ASP A 153 4.31 -7.82 -3.09
C ASP A 153 4.52 -8.74 -1.89
N LYS A 154 5.74 -8.74 -1.33
CA LYS A 154 6.03 -9.49 -0.11
C LYS A 154 5.22 -8.99 1.07
N MET A 155 5.12 -7.67 1.26
CA MET A 155 4.31 -7.07 2.34
C MET A 155 2.81 -7.36 2.20
N TYR A 156 2.25 -7.24 1.00
CA TYR A 156 0.85 -7.58 0.71
C TYR A 156 0.57 -9.05 1.00
N SER A 157 1.47 -9.96 0.58
CA SER A 157 1.39 -11.39 0.88
C SER A 157 1.36 -11.67 2.38
N LEU A 158 2.27 -11.06 3.14
CA LEU A 158 2.35 -11.21 4.60
C LEU A 158 1.11 -10.67 5.32
N MET A 159 0.56 -9.54 4.85
CA MET A 159 -0.69 -8.96 5.35
C MET A 159 -1.96 -9.69 4.88
N GLN A 160 -1.83 -10.62 3.93
CA GLN A 160 -2.96 -11.31 3.29
C GLN A 160 -3.98 -10.31 2.68
N ILE A 161 -3.46 -9.32 1.96
CA ILE A 161 -4.24 -8.30 1.23
C ILE A 161 -3.89 -8.44 -0.26
N GLU A 162 -4.91 -8.48 -1.11
CA GLU A 162 -4.71 -8.43 -2.56
C GLU A 162 -4.18 -7.03 -2.97
N PRO A 163 -3.05 -6.96 -3.71
CA PRO A 163 -2.53 -5.70 -4.23
C PRO A 163 -3.57 -4.95 -5.10
N PRO A 164 -3.57 -3.62 -5.09
CA PRO A 164 -4.35 -2.84 -6.06
C PRO A 164 -3.79 -3.04 -7.47
N ASN A 165 -4.68 -3.15 -8.46
CA ASN A 165 -4.34 -3.16 -9.87
C ASN A 165 -4.89 -1.91 -10.57
N ARG A 166 -4.59 -1.77 -11.87
CA ARG A 166 -4.99 -0.60 -12.69
C ARG A 166 -6.50 -0.33 -12.70
N LYS A 167 -7.34 -1.34 -12.41
CA LYS A 167 -8.79 -1.23 -12.37
C LYS A 167 -9.36 -1.03 -10.97
N THR A 168 -8.58 -1.22 -9.91
CA THR A 168 -9.06 -1.16 -8.52
C THR A 168 -9.81 0.14 -8.22
N ARG A 169 -9.26 1.29 -8.64
CA ARG A 169 -9.92 2.61 -8.44
C ARG A 169 -11.27 2.74 -9.15
N LEU A 170 -11.52 1.97 -10.21
CA LEU A 170 -12.78 2.04 -10.96
C LEU A 170 -13.96 1.41 -10.19
N PHE A 171 -13.68 0.63 -9.14
CA PHE A 171 -14.70 0.04 -8.28
C PHE A 171 -15.15 0.97 -7.15
N TYR A 172 -14.46 2.06 -6.90
CA TYR A 172 -14.77 2.92 -5.76
C TYR A 172 -16.10 3.65 -5.96
N GLY A 173 -16.81 3.87 -4.85
CA GLY A 173 -18.01 4.68 -4.81
C GLY A 173 -19.28 3.88 -4.54
N LYS A 174 -20.41 4.50 -4.89
CA LYS A 174 -21.75 4.04 -4.56
C LYS A 174 -22.45 3.48 -5.79
N TYR A 175 -22.99 2.28 -5.67
CA TYR A 175 -23.79 1.62 -6.69
C TYR A 175 -25.21 1.37 -6.18
N GLU A 176 -26.18 1.55 -7.07
CA GLU A 176 -27.59 1.33 -6.78
C GLU A 176 -28.25 0.51 -7.88
N GLY A 177 -29.25 -0.29 -7.51
CA GLY A 177 -30.03 -1.07 -8.44
C GLY A 177 -31.28 -1.64 -7.77
N ARG A 178 -31.88 -2.63 -8.40
CA ARG A 178 -33.02 -3.36 -7.85
C ARG A 178 -32.79 -4.86 -7.97
N THR A 179 -33.21 -5.60 -6.95
CA THR A 179 -33.25 -7.06 -6.98
C THR A 179 -34.34 -7.54 -7.94
N LYS A 180 -34.44 -8.85 -8.17
CA LYS A 180 -35.53 -9.45 -8.96
C LYS A 180 -36.92 -9.09 -8.41
N ASP A 181 -37.04 -9.08 -7.08
CA ASP A 181 -38.26 -8.73 -6.36
C ASP A 181 -38.52 -7.21 -6.29
N ARG A 182 -37.75 -6.41 -7.06
CA ARG A 182 -37.83 -4.95 -7.14
C ARG A 182 -37.46 -4.21 -5.85
N PHE A 183 -36.86 -4.90 -4.89
CA PHE A 183 -36.29 -4.26 -3.70
C PHE A 183 -35.08 -3.41 -4.09
N GLU A 184 -34.93 -2.25 -3.46
CA GLU A 184 -33.80 -1.36 -3.71
C GLU A 184 -32.53 -1.96 -3.12
N ALA A 185 -31.50 -2.11 -3.94
CA ALA A 185 -30.20 -2.61 -3.53
C ALA A 185 -29.16 -1.49 -3.65
N LYS A 186 -28.30 -1.35 -2.64
CA LYS A 186 -27.20 -0.39 -2.65
C LYS A 186 -25.92 -1.03 -2.13
N LEU A 187 -24.82 -0.76 -2.83
CA LEU A 187 -23.47 -1.22 -2.51
C LEU A 187 -22.56 0.00 -2.41
N ILE A 188 -21.78 0.10 -1.34
CA ILE A 188 -20.73 1.10 -1.18
C ILE A 188 -19.40 0.38 -1.13
N ILE A 189 -18.49 0.74 -2.03
CA ILE A 189 -17.13 0.23 -2.11
C ILE A 189 -16.17 1.35 -1.74
N LYS A 190 -15.36 1.12 -0.70
CA LYS A 190 -14.39 2.10 -0.19
C LYS A 190 -12.97 1.74 -0.59
N GLU A 191 -12.11 2.75 -0.63
CA GLU A 191 -10.67 2.62 -0.93
C GLU A 191 -9.94 1.73 0.08
N ASP A 192 -10.37 1.72 1.35
CA ASP A 192 -9.79 0.93 2.44
C ASP A 192 -10.04 -0.59 2.38
N ARG A 193 -10.49 -1.09 1.21
CA ARG A 193 -10.92 -2.47 0.96
C ARG A 193 -12.13 -2.92 1.77
N THR A 194 -12.91 -2.01 2.34
CA THR A 194 -14.19 -2.33 2.99
C THR A 194 -15.38 -2.07 2.07
N PHE A 195 -16.45 -2.82 2.28
CA PHE A 195 -17.73 -2.57 1.62
C PHE A 195 -18.88 -2.62 2.59
N LYS A 196 -19.99 -2.00 2.19
CA LYS A 196 -21.29 -2.19 2.82
C LYS A 196 -22.38 -2.37 1.77
N PHE A 197 -23.26 -3.34 1.98
CA PHE A 197 -24.33 -3.72 1.07
C PHE A 197 -25.66 -3.81 1.81
N TRP A 198 -26.75 -3.39 1.17
CA TRP A 198 -28.08 -3.40 1.75
C TRP A 198 -29.15 -3.56 0.68
N ILE A 199 -30.22 -4.26 1.06
CA ILE A 199 -31.47 -4.44 0.31
C ILE A 199 -32.60 -3.89 1.18
N ASN A 200 -33.34 -2.91 0.68
CA ASN A 200 -34.49 -2.34 1.36
C ASN A 200 -35.79 -3.06 0.94
N LYS A 201 -36.47 -3.70 1.90
CA LYS A 201 -37.70 -4.48 1.69
C LYS A 201 -38.96 -3.77 2.20
N GLY A 202 -38.90 -2.47 2.46
CA GLY A 202 -40.03 -1.66 2.95
C GLY A 202 -40.19 -1.74 4.47
N HIS A 203 -40.55 -2.90 5.01
CA HIS A 203 -40.72 -3.09 6.47
C HIS A 203 -39.46 -3.57 7.20
N GLY A 204 -38.38 -3.79 6.47
CA GLY A 204 -37.09 -4.21 7.00
C GLY A 204 -36.00 -4.09 5.94
N SER A 205 -34.77 -4.38 6.31
CA SER A 205 -33.63 -4.38 5.41
C SER A 205 -32.78 -5.62 5.59
N ASP A 206 -32.24 -6.15 4.49
CA ASP A 206 -31.13 -7.09 4.58
C ASP A 206 -29.84 -6.29 4.41
N PHE A 207 -28.78 -6.61 5.15
CA PHE A 207 -27.51 -5.93 4.97
C PHE A 207 -26.32 -6.81 5.30
N THR A 208 -25.16 -6.40 4.80
CA THR A 208 -23.88 -7.02 5.11
C THR A 208 -22.74 -6.05 4.90
N GLU A 209 -21.62 -6.32 5.55
CA GLU A 209 -20.38 -5.58 5.38
C GLU A 209 -19.20 -6.54 5.49
N GLY A 210 -18.07 -6.13 4.95
CA GLY A 210 -16.88 -6.97 4.96
C GLY A 210 -15.79 -6.39 4.09
N PHE A 211 -15.00 -7.28 3.50
CA PHE A 211 -13.87 -6.91 2.67
C PHE A 211 -14.11 -7.25 1.22
N TRP A 212 -13.46 -6.50 0.34
CA TRP A 212 -13.51 -6.75 -1.08
C TRP A 212 -12.11 -6.79 -1.68
N LYS A 213 -11.99 -7.54 -2.77
CA LYS A 213 -10.82 -7.56 -3.65
C LYS A 213 -11.27 -7.53 -5.11
N ASN A 214 -10.34 -7.33 -6.02
CA ASN A 214 -10.65 -7.42 -7.44
C ASN A 214 -9.56 -8.17 -8.21
N ILE A 215 -9.99 -8.99 -9.17
CA ILE A 215 -9.14 -9.61 -10.18
C ILE A 215 -9.60 -9.02 -11.51
N ASP A 216 -8.74 -8.20 -12.12
CA ASP A 216 -9.10 -7.40 -13.29
C ASP A 216 -10.39 -6.60 -13.11
N ASP A 217 -11.41 -6.89 -13.93
CA ASP A 217 -12.74 -6.27 -13.92
C ASP A 217 -13.76 -7.03 -13.06
N THR A 218 -13.32 -8.02 -12.29
CA THR A 218 -14.17 -8.79 -11.39
C THR A 218 -13.96 -8.35 -9.94
N LEU A 219 -15.02 -7.84 -9.32
CA LEU A 219 -15.13 -7.52 -7.90
C LEU A 219 -15.57 -8.77 -7.13
N ILE A 220 -14.91 -9.07 -6.02
CA ILE A 220 -15.23 -10.20 -5.16
C ILE A 220 -15.50 -9.65 -3.75
N LEU A 221 -16.68 -9.92 -3.22
CA LEU A 221 -17.14 -9.47 -1.89
C LEU A 221 -17.17 -10.64 -0.92
N LYS A 222 -16.59 -10.45 0.27
CA LYS A 222 -16.60 -11.42 1.35
C LYS A 222 -17.09 -10.78 2.64
N SER A 223 -18.25 -11.21 3.11
CA SER A 223 -18.85 -10.70 4.35
C SER A 223 -17.98 -11.05 5.56
N ARG A 224 -17.96 -10.16 6.57
CA ARG A 224 -17.38 -10.50 7.86
C ARG A 224 -18.21 -11.56 8.58
N ASN A 225 -17.56 -12.35 9.43
CA ASN A 225 -18.27 -13.22 10.35
C ASN A 225 -18.83 -12.38 11.51
N LEU A 226 -20.05 -12.70 11.94
CA LEU A 226 -20.64 -12.09 13.13
C LEU A 226 -20.08 -12.74 14.39
N ASN A 227 -19.75 -11.92 15.38
CA ASN A 227 -19.48 -12.43 16.72
C ASN A 227 -20.81 -12.60 17.51
N LYS A 228 -20.73 -13.11 18.75
CA LYS A 228 -21.93 -13.34 19.57
C LYS A 228 -22.69 -12.04 19.89
N ASP A 229 -21.97 -10.95 20.09
CA ASP A 229 -22.56 -9.65 20.45
C ASP A 229 -23.26 -8.98 19.25
N ASP A 230 -22.68 -9.09 18.06
CA ASP A 230 -23.28 -8.66 16.79
C ASP A 230 -24.62 -9.37 16.56
N ASN A 231 -24.68 -10.68 16.79
CA ASN A 231 -25.90 -11.47 16.60
C ASN A 231 -27.05 -10.98 17.48
N ILE A 232 -26.76 -10.58 18.73
CA ILE A 232 -27.77 -10.06 19.66
C ILE A 232 -28.24 -8.67 19.21
N SER A 233 -27.31 -7.79 18.82
CA SER A 233 -27.64 -6.44 18.36
C SER A 233 -28.50 -6.45 17.09
N PHE A 234 -28.25 -7.38 16.15
CA PHE A 234 -29.03 -7.45 14.90
C PHE A 234 -30.36 -8.15 15.08
N ALA A 235 -30.47 -9.15 15.97
CA ALA A 235 -31.74 -9.79 16.30
C ALA A 235 -32.78 -8.80 16.88
N LEU A 236 -32.31 -7.72 17.52
CA LEU A 236 -33.14 -6.64 18.06
C LEU A 236 -33.48 -5.54 17.04
N SER A 237 -32.88 -5.59 15.84
CA SER A 237 -33.13 -4.62 14.77
C SER A 237 -34.10 -5.18 13.73
N SER A 238 -34.80 -4.32 12.98
CA SER A 238 -35.55 -4.73 11.78
C SER A 238 -34.64 -5.08 10.59
N ALA A 239 -33.32 -5.09 10.80
CA ALA A 239 -32.31 -5.37 9.81
C ALA A 239 -31.77 -6.80 9.97
N LYS A 240 -31.81 -7.58 8.89
CA LYS A 240 -31.32 -8.95 8.84
C LYS A 240 -29.91 -8.99 8.24
N TRP A 241 -28.99 -9.64 8.92
CA TRP A 241 -27.66 -9.91 8.37
C TRP A 241 -27.74 -10.96 7.25
N ILE A 242 -27.08 -10.69 6.12
CA ILE A 242 -26.84 -11.65 5.04
C ILE A 242 -25.35 -11.92 4.90
N GLN A 243 -24.98 -13.11 4.42
CA GLN A 243 -23.58 -13.51 4.28
C GLN A 243 -23.24 -13.80 2.83
N PHE A 244 -22.17 -13.17 2.35
CA PHE A 244 -21.56 -13.44 1.06
C PHE A 244 -20.27 -14.23 1.27
N ASN A 245 -20.25 -15.43 0.69
CA ASN A 245 -19.04 -16.24 0.54
C ASN A 245 -18.57 -16.08 -0.90
N ASP A 246 -17.81 -15.01 -1.14
CA ASP A 246 -17.26 -14.63 -2.45
C ASP A 246 -18.33 -14.29 -3.50
N LEU A 247 -19.17 -13.27 -3.21
CA LEU A 247 -20.12 -12.74 -4.20
C LEU A 247 -19.38 -11.93 -5.26
N GLU A 248 -19.58 -12.27 -6.53
CA GLU A 248 -18.80 -11.75 -7.65
C GLU A 248 -19.62 -10.81 -8.55
N PHE A 249 -19.00 -9.70 -8.95
CA PHE A 249 -19.55 -8.77 -9.95
C PHE A 249 -18.54 -8.46 -11.03
N ARG A 250 -18.98 -8.44 -12.29
CA ARG A 250 -18.19 -7.89 -13.40
C ARG A 250 -18.49 -6.41 -13.61
N LEU A 251 -17.46 -5.58 -13.66
CA LEU A 251 -17.54 -4.15 -13.95
C LEU A 251 -17.49 -3.88 -15.46
N LYS A 252 -18.53 -3.23 -15.97
CA LYS A 252 -18.59 -2.76 -17.37
C LYS A 252 -19.25 -1.39 -17.45
N LYS A 253 -18.50 -0.37 -17.86
CA LYS A 253 -18.98 1.02 -18.06
C LYS A 253 -19.75 1.56 -16.83
N GLY A 254 -19.16 1.47 -15.65
CA GLY A 254 -19.77 1.93 -14.39
C GLY A 254 -20.97 1.10 -13.93
N LYS A 255 -21.13 -0.13 -14.44
CA LYS A 255 -22.17 -1.07 -14.01
C LYS A 255 -21.54 -2.34 -13.49
N LEU A 256 -22.03 -2.82 -12.35
CA LEU A 256 -21.69 -4.11 -11.77
C LEU A 256 -22.80 -5.10 -12.12
N ALA A 257 -22.43 -6.20 -12.78
CA ALA A 257 -23.32 -7.31 -13.06
C ALA A 257 -22.88 -8.54 -12.27
N GLU A 258 -23.74 -9.03 -11.40
CA GLU A 258 -23.49 -10.21 -10.58
C GLU A 258 -23.23 -11.46 -11.46
N LEU A 259 -22.21 -12.24 -11.11
CA LEU A 259 -21.79 -13.42 -11.85
C LEU A 259 -22.32 -14.72 -11.26
N ASN A 260 -22.36 -14.85 -9.93
CA ASN A 260 -22.59 -16.12 -9.23
C ASN A 260 -23.86 -16.16 -8.38
N GLY A 261 -24.93 -15.45 -8.76
CA GLY A 261 -26.21 -15.52 -8.06
C GLY A 261 -27.42 -14.97 -8.83
N GLU A 262 -28.13 -13.99 -8.24
CA GLU A 262 -29.44 -13.54 -8.70
C GLU A 262 -29.44 -12.69 -9.97
N LYS A 263 -28.26 -12.43 -10.57
CA LYS A 263 -28.07 -11.54 -11.73
C LYS A 263 -28.44 -10.08 -11.39
N LEU A 264 -28.19 -9.66 -10.16
CA LEU A 264 -28.32 -8.27 -9.72
C LEU A 264 -27.45 -7.37 -10.60
N LYS A 265 -28.02 -6.24 -11.02
CA LYS A 265 -27.31 -5.19 -11.76
C LYS A 265 -27.33 -3.92 -10.96
N LEU A 266 -26.14 -3.42 -10.64
CA LEU A 266 -25.96 -2.16 -9.93
C LEU A 266 -25.29 -1.14 -10.85
N LYS A 267 -25.78 0.09 -10.84
CA LYS A 267 -25.21 1.21 -11.60
C LYS A 267 -24.54 2.16 -10.63
N GLN A 268 -23.33 2.62 -10.98
CA GLN A 268 -22.63 3.64 -10.22
C GLN A 268 -23.43 4.94 -10.25
N LYS A 269 -23.61 5.54 -9.08
CA LYS A 269 -24.10 6.92 -8.95
C LYS A 269 -22.91 7.84 -9.22
N ALA A 270 -23.12 8.83 -10.08
CA ALA A 270 -22.20 9.97 -10.13
C ALA A 270 -22.26 10.67 -8.77
N GLU A 271 -21.10 10.98 -8.21
CA GLU A 271 -20.97 11.91 -7.09
C GLU A 271 -21.23 13.35 -7.56
#